data_AF-A0A196SJU8-F1
#
_entry.id   AF-A0A196SJU8-F1
#
_cell.length_a   1.000
_cell.length_b   1.000
_cell.length_c   1.000
_cell.angle_alpha   90.00
_cell.angle_beta   90.00
_cell.angle_gamma   90.00
#
_symmetry.space_group_name_H-M   'P 1'
#
loop_
_entity.id
_entity.type
_entity.pdbx_description
1 polymer ?
#
loop_
_entity_poly.entity_id
_entity_poly.type
_entity_poly.pdbx_seq_one_letter_code
_entity_poly.pdbx_strand_id
1 'polypeptide(L)'
;MAKVYNWSEWETVSKRVTVFVIPSNCYNESDFSLFDMSKLKRLKSIEIGDNCFENVNEVKLIGLRELERVVIGQKSFTKKKDDSPMSSLNPYRHFCLRDCERITLLKIGRYSFADYSVCEIANTNALEVIDIGDLDPDHKCWNFYYASLELKDLSQLQRISIGRAGFNYCNEAVFESYAAKKEVMNKVLV
;
A
#
# COMPACT_ATOMS: atom_id res chain seq x y z
N MET A 1 7.46 22.10 4.93
CA MET A 1 6.15 21.92 4.25
C MET A 1 6.03 22.94 3.14
N ALA A 2 5.90 22.50 1.88
CA ALA A 2 5.59 23.41 0.78
C ALA A 2 4.06 23.51 0.66
N LYS A 3 3.49 24.70 0.85
CA LYS A 3 2.10 24.99 0.49
C LYS A 3 2.09 25.42 -0.97
N VAL A 4 1.29 24.76 -1.80
CA VAL A 4 1.17 25.03 -3.23
C VAL A 4 -0.14 25.76 -3.46
N TYR A 5 -0.09 26.91 -4.13
CA TYR A 5 -1.25 27.79 -4.30
C TYR A 5 -1.75 27.84 -5.75
N ASN A 6 -1.00 27.30 -6.72
CA ASN A 6 -1.42 27.18 -8.12
C ASN A 6 -0.71 26.04 -8.88
N TRP A 7 -1.17 25.73 -10.10
CA TRP A 7 -0.69 24.61 -10.93
C TRP A 7 0.79 24.73 -11.35
N SER A 8 1.28 25.93 -11.65
CA SER A 8 2.68 26.15 -12.03
C SER A 8 3.63 25.92 -10.86
N GLU A 9 3.20 26.28 -9.65
CA GLU A 9 3.91 25.93 -8.41
C GLU A 9 3.87 24.42 -8.15
N TRP A 10 2.75 23.75 -8.40
CA TRP A 10 2.65 22.29 -8.29
C TRP A 10 3.65 21.58 -9.21
N GLU A 11 3.74 21.99 -10.48
CA GLU A 11 4.69 21.43 -11.45
C GLU A 11 6.17 21.67 -11.07
N THR A 12 6.44 22.75 -10.34
CA THR A 12 7.79 23.06 -9.88
C THR A 12 8.13 22.26 -8.62
N VAL A 13 7.18 22.14 -7.70
CA VAL A 13 7.32 21.38 -6.46
C VAL A 13 7.39 19.88 -6.77
N SER A 14 6.55 19.37 -7.68
CA SER A 14 6.50 17.96 -8.07
C SER A 14 7.84 17.43 -8.61
N LYS A 15 8.63 18.33 -9.24
CA LYS A 15 9.98 18.04 -9.76
C LYS A 15 11.08 18.05 -8.70
N ARG A 16 10.77 18.37 -7.44
CA ARG A 16 11.75 18.49 -6.35
C ARG A 16 11.43 17.62 -5.15
N VAL A 17 10.17 17.22 -4.97
CA VAL A 17 9.76 16.40 -3.83
C VAL A 17 10.38 15.00 -3.96
N THR A 18 11.28 14.69 -3.03
CA THR A 18 11.93 13.38 -2.89
C THR A 18 11.39 12.60 -1.71
N VAL A 19 10.84 13.26 -0.70
CA VAL A 19 10.25 12.63 0.48
C VAL A 19 8.89 13.27 0.73
N PHE A 20 7.88 12.44 0.91
CA PHE A 20 6.52 12.86 1.22
C PHE A 20 6.13 12.33 2.60
N VAL A 21 5.96 13.25 3.56
CA VAL A 21 5.65 12.92 4.95
C VAL A 21 4.30 13.51 5.32
N ILE A 22 3.42 12.68 5.86
CA ILE A 22 2.11 13.06 6.38
C ILE A 22 2.05 12.70 7.87
N PRO A 23 1.91 13.68 8.78
CA PRO A 23 1.72 13.41 10.19
C PRO A 23 0.43 12.66 10.47
N SER A 24 0.35 12.02 11.65
CA SER A 24 -0.87 11.32 12.08
C SER A 24 -2.09 12.25 12.14
N ASN A 25 -3.29 11.68 11.97
CA ASN A 25 -4.60 12.36 12.05
C ASN A 25 -4.86 13.40 10.94
N CYS A 26 -4.23 13.28 9.78
CA CYS A 26 -4.36 14.23 8.68
C CYS A 26 -5.22 13.69 7.52
N TYR A 27 -5.86 14.59 6.78
CA TYR A 27 -6.58 14.30 5.51
C TYR A 27 -7.74 13.31 5.66
N ASN A 28 -8.56 13.47 6.71
CA ASN A 28 -9.73 12.62 6.96
C ASN A 28 -11.05 13.24 6.45
N GLU A 29 -10.99 14.42 5.86
CA GLU A 29 -12.14 15.13 5.29
C GLU A 29 -12.77 14.32 4.14
N SER A 30 -14.09 14.45 3.94
CA SER A 30 -14.86 13.69 2.93
C SER A 30 -14.46 13.97 1.49
N ASP A 31 -13.84 15.11 1.25
CA ASP A 31 -13.62 15.66 -0.09
C ASP A 31 -12.37 15.05 -0.74
N PHE A 32 -11.61 14.25 0.02
CA PHE A 32 -10.37 13.64 -0.41
C PHE A 32 -10.58 12.14 -0.68
N SER A 33 -10.95 11.81 -1.92
CA SER A 33 -11.28 10.45 -2.36
C SER A 33 -10.17 9.75 -3.16
N LEU A 34 -9.12 10.47 -3.58
CA LEU A 34 -8.04 9.95 -4.42
C LEU A 34 -6.68 10.37 -3.86
N PHE A 35 -5.83 9.39 -3.59
CA PHE A 35 -4.42 9.60 -3.27
C PHE A 35 -3.58 9.13 -4.46
N ASP A 36 -3.28 10.04 -5.38
CA ASP A 36 -2.48 9.78 -6.59
C ASP A 36 -1.14 10.51 -6.53
N MET A 37 -0.07 9.74 -6.41
CA MET A 37 1.30 10.26 -6.33
C MET A 37 2.03 10.18 -7.66
N SER A 38 1.41 9.65 -8.72
CA SER A 38 2.04 9.26 -9.98
C SER A 38 2.78 10.41 -10.70
N LYS A 39 2.47 11.67 -10.37
CA LYS A 39 3.15 12.86 -10.93
C LYS A 39 4.49 13.19 -10.24
N LEU A 40 4.76 12.66 -9.06
CA LEU A 40 5.96 12.96 -8.27
C LEU A 40 7.12 12.04 -8.68
N LYS A 41 7.64 12.21 -9.89
CA LYS A 41 8.59 11.25 -10.51
C LYS A 41 9.94 11.09 -9.80
N ARG A 42 10.29 12.01 -8.89
CA ARG A 42 11.52 11.97 -8.09
C ARG A 42 11.29 11.54 -6.65
N LEU A 43 10.07 11.11 -6.33
CA LEU A 43 9.71 10.68 -5.00
C LEU A 43 10.44 9.37 -4.67
N LYS A 44 11.19 9.40 -3.58
CA LYS A 44 11.98 8.27 -3.05
C LYS A 44 11.33 7.62 -1.85
N SER A 45 10.64 8.39 -1.02
CA SER A 45 9.99 7.84 0.16
C SER A 45 8.64 8.48 0.44
N ILE A 46 7.68 7.62 0.81
CA ILE A 46 6.38 8.00 1.35
C ILE A 46 6.31 7.51 2.79
N GLU A 47 6.02 8.44 3.70
CA GLU A 47 5.78 8.16 5.11
C GLU A 47 4.45 8.79 5.53
N ILE A 48 3.49 7.93 5.87
CA ILE A 48 2.17 8.34 6.33
C ILE A 48 2.03 7.89 7.78
N GLY A 49 1.66 8.81 8.67
CA GLY A 49 1.39 8.54 10.06
C GLY A 49 0.12 7.70 10.28
N ASP A 50 -0.29 7.63 11.54
CA ASP A 50 -1.47 6.89 11.93
C ASP A 50 -2.75 7.68 11.67
N ASN A 51 -3.87 7.00 11.43
CA ASN A 51 -5.20 7.60 11.37
C ASN A 51 -5.35 8.68 10.28
N CYS A 52 -4.86 8.42 9.07
CA CYS A 52 -4.94 9.34 7.93
C CYS A 52 -5.84 8.82 6.79
N PHE A 53 -6.33 9.71 5.92
CA PHE A 53 -6.95 9.33 4.65
C PHE A 53 -8.20 8.46 4.75
N GLU A 54 -9.03 8.65 5.78
CA GLU A 54 -10.26 7.86 6.02
C GLU A 54 -11.16 7.69 4.79
N ASN A 55 -11.33 8.76 4.00
CA ASN A 55 -12.26 8.83 2.88
C ASN A 55 -11.65 8.54 1.50
N VAL A 56 -10.36 8.23 1.42
CA VAL A 56 -9.70 7.89 0.14
C VAL A 56 -10.20 6.54 -0.36
N ASN A 57 -10.73 6.50 -1.57
CA ASN A 57 -11.11 5.25 -2.21
C ASN A 57 -9.93 4.63 -2.96
N GLU A 58 -9.18 5.43 -3.70
CA GLU A 58 -8.11 4.93 -4.57
C GLU A 58 -6.74 5.44 -4.12
N VAL A 59 -5.80 4.51 -3.97
CA VAL A 59 -4.38 4.81 -3.72
C VAL A 59 -3.59 4.38 -4.95
N LYS A 60 -2.97 5.34 -5.63
CA LYS A 60 -2.20 5.12 -6.87
C LYS A 60 -0.74 5.52 -6.67
N LEU A 61 0.10 4.51 -6.52
CA LEU A 61 1.55 4.61 -6.52
C LEU A 61 2.08 3.98 -7.80
N ILE A 62 1.95 4.70 -8.91
CA ILE A 62 2.20 4.15 -10.26
C ILE A 62 3.34 4.90 -10.96
N GLY A 63 4.30 4.15 -11.47
CA GLY A 63 5.37 4.70 -12.32
C GLY A 63 6.31 5.63 -11.55
N LEU A 64 6.53 5.38 -10.26
CA LEU A 64 7.43 6.14 -9.40
C LEU A 64 8.82 5.50 -9.42
N ARG A 65 9.58 5.77 -10.49
CA ARG A 65 10.87 5.11 -10.78
C ARG A 65 11.96 5.33 -9.74
N GLU A 66 11.86 6.39 -8.93
CA GLU A 66 12.79 6.68 -7.84
C GLU A 66 12.31 6.20 -6.48
N LEU A 67 11.07 5.67 -6.37
CA LEU A 67 10.49 5.28 -5.08
C LEU A 67 11.22 4.07 -4.53
N GLU A 68 11.77 4.21 -3.33
CA GLU A 68 12.56 3.20 -2.63
C GLU A 68 11.76 2.60 -1.45
N ARG A 69 10.93 3.40 -0.78
CA ARG A 69 10.24 2.99 0.46
C ARG A 69 8.88 3.62 0.65
N VAL A 70 7.90 2.80 1.01
CA VAL A 70 6.55 3.23 1.43
C VAL A 70 6.26 2.72 2.83
N VAL A 71 5.93 3.62 3.75
CA VAL A 71 5.48 3.27 5.09
C VAL A 71 4.18 3.99 5.40
N ILE A 72 3.17 3.20 5.76
CA ILE A 72 1.84 3.64 6.12
C ILE A 72 1.61 3.24 7.57
N GLY A 73 1.24 4.20 8.41
CA GLY A 73 0.87 4.00 9.80
C GLY A 73 -0.41 3.17 9.96
N GLN A 74 -0.81 2.98 11.20
CA GLN A 74 -2.00 2.23 11.55
C GLN A 74 -3.26 3.04 11.26
N LYS A 75 -4.39 2.35 11.03
CA LYS A 75 -5.72 2.97 10.90
C LYS A 75 -5.80 4.00 9.76
N SER A 76 -4.93 3.90 8.77
CA SER A 76 -4.86 4.81 7.63
C SER A 76 -5.52 4.20 6.40
N PHE A 77 -6.12 5.02 5.54
CA PHE A 77 -6.90 4.54 4.40
C PHE A 77 -8.00 3.55 4.82
N THR A 78 -8.76 3.88 5.87
CA THR A 78 -9.90 3.05 6.26
C THR A 78 -10.96 3.83 7.00
N LYS A 79 -12.21 3.38 6.86
CA LYS A 79 -13.33 3.78 7.74
C LYS A 79 -13.49 2.82 8.94
N LYS A 80 -12.71 1.74 9.03
CA LYS A 80 -12.80 0.71 10.07
C LYS A 80 -11.52 0.66 10.90
N LYS A 81 -11.49 1.54 11.91
CA LYS A 81 -10.28 1.84 12.69
C LYS A 81 -10.11 1.00 13.95
N ASP A 82 -11.22 0.57 14.54
CA ASP A 82 -11.24 -0.14 15.83
C ASP A 82 -12.28 -1.28 15.88
N ASP A 83 -13.18 -1.34 14.89
CA ASP A 83 -14.24 -2.34 14.82
C ASP A 83 -13.92 -3.43 13.79
N SER A 84 -14.57 -4.58 13.96
CA SER A 84 -14.53 -5.66 12.98
C SER A 84 -14.95 -5.12 11.60
N PRO A 85 -14.15 -5.33 10.54
CA PRO A 85 -14.54 -4.97 9.18
C PRO A 85 -15.63 -5.89 8.60
N MET A 86 -16.19 -6.81 9.39
CA MET A 86 -17.33 -7.62 8.96
C MET A 86 -18.45 -6.71 8.43
N SER A 87 -18.93 -6.97 7.22
CA SER A 87 -19.91 -6.16 6.46
C SER A 87 -19.42 -4.79 5.95
N SER A 88 -18.12 -4.52 5.96
CA SER A 88 -17.57 -3.23 5.52
C SER A 88 -16.89 -3.24 4.15
N LEU A 89 -17.04 -4.30 3.36
CA LEU A 89 -16.47 -4.36 2.02
C LEU A 89 -17.00 -3.19 1.18
N ASN A 90 -16.09 -2.37 0.66
CA ASN A 90 -16.41 -1.38 -0.34
C ASN A 90 -15.74 -1.76 -1.67
N PRO A 91 -16.50 -2.14 -2.71
CA PRO A 91 -15.95 -2.61 -3.99
C PRO A 91 -15.21 -1.52 -4.79
N TYR A 92 -15.31 -0.26 -4.38
CA TYR A 92 -14.70 0.89 -5.04
C TYR A 92 -13.37 1.34 -4.40
N ARG A 93 -12.90 0.65 -3.35
CA ARG A 93 -11.67 1.04 -2.63
C ARG A 93 -10.47 0.17 -3.04
N HIS A 94 -9.53 0.73 -3.78
CA HIS A 94 -8.42 -0.01 -4.41
C HIS A 94 -7.06 0.57 -4.04
N PHE A 95 -6.12 -0.32 -3.68
CA PHE A 95 -4.71 0.01 -3.49
C PHE A 95 -3.92 -0.54 -4.68
N CYS A 96 -3.16 0.33 -5.35
CA CYS A 96 -2.32 -0.02 -6.49
C CYS A 96 -0.91 0.52 -6.30
N LEU A 97 0.06 -0.39 -6.27
CA LEU A 97 1.49 -0.13 -6.31
C LEU A 97 2.06 -0.83 -7.56
N ARG A 98 2.34 -0.06 -8.61
CA ARG A 98 2.79 -0.64 -9.88
C ARG A 98 3.90 0.17 -10.56
N ASP A 99 4.71 -0.52 -11.36
CA ASP A 99 5.71 0.11 -12.24
C ASP A 99 6.72 0.98 -11.45
N CYS A 100 7.04 0.55 -10.22
CA CYS A 100 7.99 1.22 -9.33
C CYS A 100 9.29 0.40 -9.27
N GLU A 101 10.23 0.71 -10.16
CA GLU A 101 11.42 -0.12 -10.43
C GLU A 101 12.44 -0.20 -9.28
N ARG A 102 12.37 0.71 -8.28
CA ARG A 102 13.35 0.84 -7.20
C ARG A 102 12.81 0.56 -5.81
N ILE A 103 11.51 0.27 -5.68
CA ILE A 103 10.93 0.11 -4.35
C ILE A 103 11.48 -1.17 -3.75
N THR A 104 11.97 -1.11 -2.51
CA THR A 104 12.52 -2.26 -1.78
C THR A 104 11.67 -2.63 -0.57
N LEU A 105 10.91 -1.68 -0.04
CA LEU A 105 10.10 -1.86 1.17
C LEU A 105 8.71 -1.25 1.04
N LEU A 106 7.70 -2.08 1.29
CA LEU A 106 6.33 -1.68 1.59
C LEU A 106 5.98 -2.10 3.01
N LYS A 107 5.61 -1.14 3.87
CA LYS A 107 5.11 -1.42 5.22
C LYS A 107 3.75 -0.75 5.45
N ILE A 108 2.80 -1.52 5.96
CA ILE A 108 1.43 -1.09 6.21
C ILE A 108 1.06 -1.44 7.66
N GLY A 109 0.69 -0.43 8.45
CA GLY A 109 0.27 -0.61 9.84
C GLY A 109 -1.11 -1.28 9.95
N ARG A 110 -1.41 -1.82 11.13
CA ARG A 110 -2.70 -2.48 11.42
C ARG A 110 -3.90 -1.61 11.10
N TYR A 111 -5.03 -2.25 10.79
CA TYR A 111 -6.31 -1.67 10.40
C TYR A 111 -6.30 -0.89 9.08
N SER A 112 -5.14 -0.55 8.54
CA SER A 112 -5.06 0.19 7.29
C SER A 112 -5.64 -0.62 6.14
N PHE A 113 -6.40 0.03 5.26
CA PHE A 113 -7.10 -0.62 4.15
C PHE A 113 -8.10 -1.71 4.54
N ALA A 114 -8.63 -1.73 5.77
CA ALA A 114 -9.51 -2.82 6.23
C ALA A 114 -10.79 -3.01 5.38
N ASP A 115 -11.30 -1.93 4.78
CA ASP A 115 -12.49 -1.88 3.93
C ASP A 115 -12.18 -1.81 2.42
N TYR A 116 -10.94 -2.08 2.01
CA TYR A 116 -10.54 -2.15 0.61
C TYR A 116 -10.90 -3.49 -0.02
N SER A 117 -11.20 -3.47 -1.32
CA SER A 117 -11.55 -4.66 -2.11
C SER A 117 -10.42 -5.19 -2.98
N VAL A 118 -9.35 -4.40 -3.22
CA VAL A 118 -8.22 -4.80 -4.05
C VAL A 118 -6.91 -4.30 -3.45
N CYS A 119 -5.91 -5.20 -3.40
CA CYS A 119 -4.51 -4.90 -3.19
C CYS A 119 -3.71 -5.41 -4.39
N GLU A 120 -3.33 -4.50 -5.29
CA GLU A 120 -2.50 -4.80 -6.48
C GLU A 120 -1.07 -4.32 -6.24
N ILE A 121 -0.12 -5.25 -6.36
CA ILE A 121 1.32 -4.98 -6.37
C ILE A 121 1.91 -5.67 -7.59
N ALA A 122 2.30 -4.89 -8.59
CA ALA A 122 2.70 -5.42 -9.88
C ALA A 122 3.95 -4.72 -10.46
N ASN A 123 4.79 -5.43 -11.21
CA ASN A 123 5.96 -4.86 -11.89
C ASN A 123 6.84 -3.99 -10.94
N THR A 124 7.16 -4.55 -9.78
CA THR A 124 8.03 -3.92 -8.76
C THR A 124 9.17 -4.86 -8.41
N ASN A 125 9.97 -5.18 -9.42
CA ASN A 125 10.98 -6.24 -9.33
C ASN A 125 12.01 -6.04 -8.23
N ALA A 126 12.30 -4.81 -7.80
CA ALA A 126 13.23 -4.54 -6.70
C ALA A 126 12.62 -4.72 -5.30
N LEU A 127 11.32 -5.00 -5.19
CA LEU A 127 10.62 -5.08 -3.90
C LEU A 127 11.10 -6.32 -3.14
N GLU A 128 11.76 -6.11 -2.00
CA GLU A 128 12.35 -7.17 -1.18
C GLU A 128 11.42 -7.56 -0.02
N VAL A 129 10.73 -6.58 0.56
CA VAL A 129 9.95 -6.74 1.79
C VAL A 129 8.56 -6.13 1.66
N ILE A 130 7.55 -6.95 1.97
CA ILE A 130 6.16 -6.53 2.20
C ILE A 130 5.77 -6.89 3.64
N ASP A 131 5.52 -5.87 4.46
CA ASP A 131 5.03 -6.01 5.84
C ASP A 131 3.63 -5.42 5.97
N ILE A 132 2.64 -6.24 6.30
CA ILE A 132 1.25 -5.82 6.46
C ILE A 132 0.76 -6.20 7.86
N GLY A 133 0.43 -5.21 8.68
CA GLY A 133 0.04 -5.39 10.07
C GLY A 133 1.23 -5.56 11.02
N ASP A 134 0.96 -6.08 12.22
CA ASP A 134 1.99 -6.59 13.14
C ASP A 134 1.92 -8.12 13.22
N LEU A 135 2.99 -8.75 13.72
CA LEU A 135 3.09 -10.19 13.93
C LEU A 135 2.78 -10.60 15.37
N ASP A 136 2.10 -9.73 16.12
CA ASP A 136 1.69 -10.03 17.48
C ASP A 136 0.53 -11.05 17.44
N PRO A 137 0.69 -12.25 18.04
CA PRO A 137 -0.30 -13.32 17.94
C PRO A 137 -1.64 -12.97 18.62
N ASP A 138 -1.62 -12.07 19.61
CA ASP A 138 -2.80 -11.67 20.37
C ASP A 138 -3.59 -10.58 19.65
N HIS A 139 -2.98 -9.95 18.66
CA HIS A 139 -3.59 -8.90 17.87
C HIS A 139 -4.14 -9.41 16.55
N LYS A 140 -5.25 -8.81 16.12
CA LYS A 140 -5.72 -8.93 14.74
C LYS A 140 -5.36 -7.65 14.00
N CYS A 141 -4.80 -7.79 12.81
CA CYS A 141 -4.40 -6.64 11.98
C CYS A 141 -5.55 -6.12 11.12
N TRP A 142 -6.48 -6.98 10.68
CA TRP A 142 -7.65 -6.63 9.85
C TRP A 142 -7.36 -5.85 8.56
N ASN A 143 -6.10 -5.81 8.12
CA ASN A 143 -5.72 -5.20 6.86
C ASN A 143 -6.37 -5.96 5.69
N PHE A 144 -6.91 -5.22 4.71
CA PHE A 144 -7.39 -5.80 3.46
C PHE A 144 -8.36 -6.98 3.66
N TYR A 145 -9.26 -6.88 4.64
CA TYR A 145 -9.97 -8.05 5.18
C TYR A 145 -10.74 -8.87 4.13
N TYR A 146 -11.33 -8.20 3.13
CA TYR A 146 -12.05 -8.81 2.01
C TYR A 146 -11.33 -8.63 0.66
N ALA A 147 -10.16 -8.01 0.64
CA ALA A 147 -9.53 -7.62 -0.61
C ALA A 147 -9.00 -8.82 -1.37
N SER A 148 -9.01 -8.76 -2.71
CA SER A 148 -8.12 -9.60 -3.50
C SER A 148 -6.67 -9.21 -3.26
N LEU A 149 -5.78 -10.19 -3.35
CA LEU A 149 -4.33 -9.99 -3.27
C LEU A 149 -3.71 -10.34 -4.62
N GLU A 150 -3.21 -9.35 -5.35
CA GLU A 150 -2.57 -9.56 -6.65
C GLU A 150 -1.11 -9.18 -6.58
N LEU A 151 -0.23 -10.19 -6.63
CA LEU A 151 1.22 -10.03 -6.62
C LEU A 151 1.78 -10.51 -7.95
N LYS A 152 2.28 -9.58 -8.77
CA LYS A 152 2.75 -9.87 -10.13
C LYS A 152 4.15 -9.29 -10.36
N ASP A 153 5.07 -10.07 -10.91
CA ASP A 153 6.41 -9.59 -11.27
C ASP A 153 7.21 -8.96 -10.12
N LEU A 154 7.39 -9.76 -9.07
CA LEU A 154 8.12 -9.41 -7.85
C LEU A 154 9.40 -10.26 -7.72
N SER A 155 10.27 -10.22 -8.73
CA SER A 155 11.39 -11.18 -8.87
C SER A 155 12.44 -11.15 -7.74
N GLN A 156 12.58 -10.04 -7.00
CA GLN A 156 13.48 -9.95 -5.84
C GLN A 156 12.76 -10.07 -4.49
N LEU A 157 11.47 -10.41 -4.46
CA LEU A 157 10.72 -10.50 -3.20
C LEU A 157 11.29 -11.61 -2.31
N GLN A 158 11.77 -11.21 -1.13
CA GLN A 158 12.38 -12.13 -0.16
C GLN A 158 11.40 -12.48 0.95
N ARG A 159 10.58 -11.52 1.37
CA ARG A 159 9.68 -11.70 2.51
C ARG A 159 8.36 -10.97 2.30
N ILE A 160 7.28 -11.73 2.50
CA ILE A 160 5.96 -11.20 2.79
C ILE A 160 5.58 -11.62 4.20
N SER A 161 5.13 -10.66 5.01
CA SER A 161 4.66 -10.90 6.37
C SER A 161 3.30 -10.23 6.54
N ILE A 162 2.30 -11.05 6.83
CA ILE A 162 0.90 -10.61 6.98
C ILE A 162 0.48 -10.96 8.40
N GLY A 163 0.07 -9.92 9.14
CA GLY A 163 -0.45 -10.05 10.48
C GLY A 163 -1.74 -10.88 10.53
N ARG A 164 -2.06 -11.39 11.72
CA ARG A 164 -3.24 -12.24 11.93
C ARG A 164 -4.52 -11.54 11.46
N ALA A 165 -5.36 -12.27 10.74
CA ALA A 165 -6.60 -11.78 10.13
C ALA A 165 -6.45 -10.67 9.06
N GLY A 166 -5.25 -10.50 8.50
CA GLY A 166 -5.09 -9.81 7.21
C GLY A 166 -5.56 -10.71 6.07
N PHE A 167 -6.26 -10.15 5.08
CA PHE A 167 -6.81 -10.92 3.95
C PHE A 167 -7.71 -12.11 4.36
N ASN A 168 -8.37 -12.02 5.52
CA ASN A 168 -9.08 -13.16 6.14
C ASN A 168 -10.25 -13.73 5.32
N TYR A 169 -10.90 -12.89 4.51
CA TYR A 169 -11.95 -13.26 3.57
C TYR A 169 -11.58 -12.81 2.15
N CYS A 170 -10.29 -12.95 1.82
CA CYS A 170 -9.78 -12.71 0.48
C CYS A 170 -10.49 -13.64 -0.52
N ASN A 171 -11.14 -13.05 -1.53
CA ASN A 171 -11.85 -13.81 -2.55
C ASN A 171 -10.90 -14.45 -3.56
N GLU A 172 -9.77 -13.79 -3.84
CA GLU A 172 -8.82 -14.23 -4.86
C GLU A 172 -7.41 -13.77 -4.50
N ALA A 173 -6.45 -14.70 -4.53
CA ALA A 173 -5.04 -14.40 -4.36
C ALA A 173 -4.27 -14.87 -5.61
N VAL A 174 -3.73 -13.93 -6.37
CA VAL A 174 -2.97 -14.16 -7.61
C VAL A 174 -1.49 -13.94 -7.32
N PHE A 175 -0.66 -14.95 -7.64
CA PHE A 175 0.79 -14.87 -7.56
C PHE A 175 1.38 -15.23 -8.91
N GLU A 176 1.85 -14.23 -9.66
CA GLU A 176 2.49 -14.41 -10.96
C GLU A 176 3.93 -13.92 -10.91
N SER A 177 4.84 -14.76 -11.39
CA SER A 177 6.25 -14.42 -11.51
C SER A 177 6.72 -14.76 -12.90
N TYR A 178 7.11 -13.77 -13.70
CA TYR A 178 7.88 -14.01 -14.92
C TYR A 178 9.37 -14.15 -14.61
N ALA A 179 9.72 -15.11 -13.77
CA ALA A 179 11.09 -15.60 -13.70
C ALA A 179 11.35 -16.46 -14.95
N ALA A 180 12.22 -15.99 -15.85
CA ALA A 180 12.91 -16.90 -16.75
C ALA A 180 13.64 -17.95 -15.87
N LYS A 181 13.08 -19.17 -15.85
CA LYS A 181 13.59 -20.40 -15.21
C LYS A 181 14.91 -20.23 -14.44
N LYS A 182 14.83 -20.06 -13.12
CA LYS A 182 15.84 -20.60 -12.21
C LYS A 182 15.12 -21.39 -11.13
N GLU A 183 15.50 -22.66 -11.06
CA GLU A 183 15.03 -23.68 -10.13
C GLU A 183 15.09 -23.24 -8.65
N VAL A 184 14.38 -24.01 -7.81
CA VAL A 184 14.34 -24.00 -6.33
C VAL A 184 13.28 -23.02 -5.79
N MET A 185 12.20 -23.40 -5.08
CA MET A 185 11.99 -24.40 -4.03
C MET A 185 10.46 -24.62 -3.89
N ASN A 186 9.89 -25.82 -4.03
CA ASN A 186 9.67 -26.84 -3.00
C ASN A 186 8.99 -26.39 -1.67
N LYS A 187 7.81 -26.98 -1.46
CA LYS A 187 7.05 -27.22 -0.21
C LYS A 187 6.35 -26.04 0.48
N VAL A 188 5.03 -26.01 0.34
CA VAL A 188 4.14 -25.88 1.50
C VAL A 188 3.30 -27.16 1.54
N LEU A 189 3.62 -27.99 2.54
CA LEU A 189 2.86 -29.17 2.95
C LEU A 189 1.89 -28.74 4.05
N VAL A 190 0.62 -29.12 3.85
CA VAL A 190 -0.47 -29.35 4.81
C VAL A 190 -0.81 -28.22 5.79
#